data_AF-A0A7S3N9A9-F1
#
_entry.id   AF-A0A7S3N9A9-F1
#
_cell.length_a   1.000
_cell.length_b   1.000
_cell.length_c   1.000
_cell.angle_alpha   90.00
_cell.angle_beta   90.00
_cell.angle_gamma   90.00
#
_symmetry.space_group_name_H-M   'P 1'
#
loop_
_entity.id
_entity.type
_entity.pdbx_description
1 polymer ?
#
loop_
_entity_poly.entity_id
_entity_poly.type
_entity_poly.pdbx_seq_one_letter_code
_entity_poly.pdbx_strand_id
1 'polypeptide(L)'
;IKDFLPDYYCYLLMNPNSYLIPILGVYKLKLNKNSDAAPISFMLIRDVLDICRNEIGPYDRMYTFNLKGSIYDRQVLSNPADIFEIDADYEEYKDIVFKDIDFIKSFNKLDITNSQGETILSQ
;
A
#
# COMPACT_ATOMS: atom_id res chain seq x y z
N ILE A 1 -17.70 0.68 -10.57
CA ILE A 1 -17.58 1.66 -9.45
C ILE A 1 -18.93 2.07 -8.90
N LYS A 2 -19.85 2.60 -9.73
CA LYS A 2 -21.13 3.13 -9.24
C LYS A 2 -21.93 2.14 -8.38
N ASP A 3 -21.84 0.85 -8.70
CA ASP A 3 -22.65 -0.18 -8.05
C ASP A 3 -22.23 -0.48 -6.61
N PHE A 4 -20.98 -0.19 -6.21
CA PHE A 4 -20.50 -0.47 -4.84
C PHE A 4 -20.40 0.79 -3.96
N LEU A 5 -20.52 1.99 -4.55
CA LEU A 5 -20.37 3.25 -3.80
C LEU A 5 -21.34 3.41 -2.62
N PRO A 6 -22.63 3.01 -2.72
CA PRO A 6 -23.53 3.08 -1.58
C PRO A 6 -23.05 2.23 -0.40
N ASP A 7 -22.65 0.97 -0.67
CA ASP A 7 -22.18 0.05 0.36
C ASP A 7 -20.86 0.52 0.98
N TYR A 8 -19.95 1.02 0.13
CA TYR A 8 -18.70 1.64 0.58
C TYR A 8 -18.94 2.84 1.50
N TYR A 9 -19.86 3.73 1.14
CA TYR A 9 -20.21 4.88 1.96
C TYR A 9 -20.81 4.47 3.31
N CYS A 10 -21.78 3.54 3.30
CA CYS A 10 -22.35 3.00 4.52
C CYS A 10 -21.30 2.34 5.41
N TYR A 11 -20.40 1.55 4.82
CA TYR A 11 -19.33 0.90 5.54
C TYR A 11 -18.38 1.91 6.19
N LEU A 12 -17.98 2.98 5.50
CA LEU A 12 -17.12 4.03 6.08
C LEU A 12 -17.79 4.77 7.24
N LEU A 13 -19.11 5.00 7.19
CA LEU A 13 -19.83 5.61 8.31
C LEU A 13 -19.83 4.72 9.56
N MET A 14 -19.92 3.40 9.37
CA MET A 14 -19.92 2.43 10.46
C MET A 14 -18.51 2.11 10.97
N ASN A 15 -17.48 2.30 10.14
CA ASN A 15 -16.09 1.95 10.41
C ASN A 15 -15.17 3.15 10.13
N PRO A 16 -15.19 4.20 10.98
CA PRO A 16 -14.46 5.45 10.73
C PRO A 16 -12.93 5.28 10.69
N ASN A 17 -12.42 4.18 11.25
CA ASN A 17 -10.99 3.84 11.27
C ASN A 17 -10.62 2.76 10.24
N SER A 18 -11.45 2.50 9.23
CA SER A 18 -11.17 1.44 8.26
C SER A 18 -9.85 1.65 7.50
N TYR A 19 -9.19 0.54 7.18
CA TYR A 19 -8.06 0.49 6.25
C TYR A 19 -8.44 0.58 4.77
N LEU A 20 -9.74 0.63 4.43
CA LEU A 20 -10.16 0.85 3.06
C LEU A 20 -9.69 2.22 2.56
N ILE A 21 -9.11 2.22 1.35
CA ILE A 21 -8.58 3.43 0.74
C ILE A 21 -9.71 4.46 0.55
N PRO A 22 -9.55 5.69 1.07
CA PRO A 22 -10.49 6.78 0.84
C PRO A 22 -10.54 7.19 -0.64
N ILE A 23 -11.73 7.11 -1.25
CA ILE A 23 -11.99 7.63 -2.59
C ILE A 23 -12.37 9.10 -2.49
N LEU A 24 -11.51 9.98 -3.01
CA LEU A 24 -11.72 11.43 -2.98
C LEU A 24 -12.55 11.93 -4.17
N GLY A 25 -12.50 11.20 -5.29
CA GLY A 25 -13.33 11.50 -6.44
C GLY A 25 -13.07 10.58 -7.62
N VAL A 26 -14.05 10.51 -8.53
CA VAL A 26 -13.99 9.70 -9.75
C VAL A 26 -14.26 10.62 -10.92
N TYR A 27 -13.30 10.72 -11.84
CA TYR A 27 -13.31 11.69 -12.92
C TYR A 27 -13.14 11.01 -14.27
N LYS A 28 -13.58 11.73 -15.30
CA LYS A 28 -13.46 11.30 -16.69
C LYS A 28 -13.00 12.48 -17.54
N LEU A 29 -11.82 12.36 -18.10
CA LEU A 29 -11.18 13.40 -18.91
C LEU A 29 -11.29 13.05 -20.40
N LYS A 30 -11.84 14.00 -21.17
CA LYS A 30 -11.78 14.00 -22.63
C LYS A 30 -10.73 15.02 -23.06
N LEU A 31 -9.66 14.56 -23.70
CA LEU A 31 -8.54 15.42 -24.11
C LEU A 31 -8.91 16.38 -25.25
N ASN A 32 -9.85 16.00 -26.11
CA ASN A 32 -10.39 16.86 -27.16
C ASN A 32 -11.90 16.59 -27.31
N LYS A 33 -12.70 17.65 -27.44
CA LYS A 33 -14.17 17.56 -27.56
C LYS A 33 -14.62 16.81 -28.83
N ASN A 34 -13.81 16.88 -29.90
CA ASN A 34 -14.15 16.34 -31.23
C ASN A 34 -13.28 15.13 -31.62
N SER A 35 -12.58 14.52 -30.67
CA SER A 35 -11.77 13.34 -30.91
C SER A 35 -12.57 12.08 -30.59
N ASP A 36 -12.42 11.06 -31.45
CA ASP A 36 -12.93 9.70 -31.21
C ASP A 36 -12.09 8.94 -30.16
N ALA A 37 -11.04 9.56 -29.62
CA ALA A 37 -10.22 8.95 -28.58
C ALA A 37 -11.06 8.59 -27.35
N ALA A 38 -10.81 7.40 -26.82
CA ALA A 38 -11.46 6.94 -25.61
C ALA A 38 -11.13 7.90 -24.44
N PRO A 39 -12.14 8.29 -23.65
CA PRO A 39 -11.94 9.14 -22.47
C PRO A 39 -11.14 8.42 -21.39
N ILE A 40 -10.23 9.14 -20.74
CA ILE A 40 -9.43 8.62 -19.63
C ILE A 40 -10.28 8.70 -18.36
N SER A 41 -10.50 7.56 -17.70
CA SER A 41 -11.17 7.51 -16.41
C SER A 41 -10.13 7.31 -15.32
N PHE A 42 -10.20 8.11 -14.26
CA PHE A 42 -9.27 7.99 -13.14
C PHE A 42 -9.98 8.27 -11.82
N MET A 43 -9.39 7.77 -10.76
CA MET A 43 -9.87 7.93 -9.39
C MET A 43 -8.80 8.65 -8.59
N LEU A 44 -9.21 9.67 -7.85
CA LEU A 44 -8.37 10.28 -6.84
C LEU A 44 -8.58 9.52 -5.54
N ILE A 45 -7.48 9.06 -4.96
CA ILE A 45 -7.46 8.35 -3.68
C ILE A 45 -6.44 9.00 -2.76
N ARG A 46 -6.63 8.84 -1.45
CA ARG A 46 -5.61 9.25 -0.48
C ARG A 46 -4.37 8.37 -0.64
N ASP A 47 -3.19 8.99 -0.62
CA ASP A 47 -1.94 8.25 -0.52
C ASP A 47 -1.81 7.63 0.88
N VAL A 48 -1.71 6.31 0.93
CA VAL A 48 -1.59 5.53 2.16
C VAL A 48 -0.14 5.43 2.67
N LEU A 49 0.82 5.79 1.82
CA LEU A 49 2.25 5.81 2.15
C LEU A 49 2.76 7.25 2.37
N ASP A 50 1.87 8.24 2.49
CA ASP A 50 2.21 9.62 2.84
C ASP A 50 2.63 9.72 4.32
N ILE A 51 3.78 9.13 4.60
CA ILE A 51 4.44 9.11 5.90
C ILE A 51 5.14 10.45 6.06
N CYS A 52 4.98 11.08 7.24
CA CYS A 52 5.70 12.30 7.60
C CYS A 52 7.21 12.06 7.52
N ARG A 53 7.84 12.47 6.41
CA ARG A 53 9.29 12.31 6.19
C ARG A 53 10.14 12.96 7.28
N ASN A 54 9.59 13.94 8.00
CA ASN A 54 10.25 14.61 9.11
C ASN A 54 10.35 13.73 10.37
N GLU A 55 9.59 12.63 10.45
CA GLU A 55 9.63 11.66 11.55
C GLU A 55 10.64 10.53 11.30
N ILE A 56 11.18 10.43 10.09
CA ILE A 56 12.16 9.43 9.68
C ILE A 56 13.55 10.03 9.88
N GLY A 57 14.32 9.47 10.81
CA GLY A 57 15.71 9.84 11.04
C GLY A 57 16.61 9.48 9.86
N PRO A 58 17.81 10.09 9.75
CA PRO A 58 18.74 9.84 8.64
C PRO A 58 19.25 8.38 8.57
N TYR A 59 19.11 7.63 9.66
CA TYR A 59 19.50 6.22 9.76
C TYR A 59 18.32 5.26 9.70
N ASP A 60 17.09 5.78 9.64
CA ASP A 60 15.92 4.94 9.52
C ASP A 60 15.81 4.40 8.09
N ARG A 61 15.23 3.20 7.99
CA ARG A 61 15.07 2.45 6.75
C ARG A 61 13.61 2.08 6.62
N MET A 62 13.04 2.35 5.46
CA MET A 62 11.64 2.08 5.16
C MET A 62 11.55 1.06 4.04
N TYR A 63 10.88 -0.05 4.33
CA TYR A 63 10.66 -1.12 3.38
C TYR A 63 9.17 -1.17 3.02
N THR A 64 8.87 -1.22 1.72
CA THR A 64 7.49 -1.26 1.24
C THR A 64 7.11 -2.68 0.85
N PHE A 65 5.98 -3.17 1.38
CA PHE A 65 5.46 -4.50 1.06
C PHE A 65 4.06 -4.43 0.44
N ASN A 66 3.85 -5.20 -0.60
CA ASN A 66 2.53 -5.53 -1.12
C ASN A 66 2.18 -6.93 -0.63
N LEU A 67 1.25 -7.05 0.31
CA LEU A 67 0.86 -8.33 0.91
C LEU A 67 -0.55 -8.73 0.43
N LYS A 68 -0.72 -9.99 0.03
CA LYS A 68 -1.98 -10.56 -0.45
C LYS A 68 -2.38 -11.86 0.25
N GLY A 69 -1.49 -12.44 1.05
CA GLY A 69 -1.66 -13.75 1.70
C GLY A 69 -1.50 -14.94 0.75
N SER A 70 -1.13 -14.71 -0.51
CA SER A 70 -0.84 -15.77 -1.48
C SER A 70 0.66 -16.03 -1.59
N ILE A 71 1.05 -17.17 -2.17
CA ILE A 71 2.47 -17.56 -2.31
C ILE A 71 2.92 -17.51 -3.77
N TYR A 72 2.04 -17.88 -4.71
CA TYR A 72 2.40 -17.96 -6.13
C TYR A 72 2.71 -16.57 -6.73
N ASP A 73 3.89 -16.42 -7.33
CA ASP A 73 4.39 -15.15 -7.90
C ASP A 73 4.44 -13.99 -6.86
N ARG A 74 4.68 -14.34 -5.60
CA ARG A 74 4.76 -13.39 -4.48
C ARG A 74 6.18 -13.21 -3.94
N GLN A 75 7.17 -13.20 -4.83
CA GLN A 75 8.59 -12.95 -4.52
C GLN A 75 9.18 -11.93 -5.50
N VAL A 76 10.14 -11.11 -5.04
CA VAL A 76 10.92 -10.17 -5.84
C VAL A 76 12.40 -10.52 -5.80
N LEU A 77 12.94 -10.77 -4.60
CA LEU A 77 14.35 -11.09 -4.42
C LEU A 77 14.63 -12.54 -4.84
N SER A 78 15.80 -12.80 -5.40
CA SER A 78 16.20 -14.20 -5.69
C SER A 78 16.38 -14.99 -4.38
N ASN A 79 16.99 -14.34 -3.38
CA ASN A 79 17.05 -14.82 -2.01
C ASN A 79 16.47 -13.75 -1.06
N PRO A 80 15.35 -14.04 -0.37
CA PRO A 80 14.73 -13.08 0.56
C PRO A 80 15.64 -12.60 1.69
N ALA A 81 16.55 -13.44 2.18
CA ALA A 81 17.47 -13.06 3.25
C ALA A 81 18.37 -11.87 2.88
N ASP A 82 18.54 -11.60 1.58
CA ASP A 82 19.32 -10.47 1.06
C ASP A 82 18.69 -9.11 1.42
N ILE A 83 17.45 -9.06 1.93
CA ILE A 83 16.82 -7.79 2.32
C ILE A 83 17.63 -7.06 3.41
N PHE A 84 18.40 -7.79 4.23
CA PHE A 84 19.25 -7.19 5.26
C PHE A 84 20.61 -6.73 4.70
N GLU A 85 21.00 -7.21 3.51
CA GLU A 85 22.19 -6.75 2.80
C GLU A 85 21.90 -5.44 2.03
N ILE A 86 20.62 -5.18 1.73
CA ILE A 86 20.12 -3.93 1.15
C ILE A 86 20.43 -2.71 2.04
N ASP A 87 20.65 -2.88 3.35
CA ASP A 87 20.96 -1.77 4.24
C ASP A 87 22.21 -0.97 3.80
N ALA A 88 23.17 -1.63 3.14
CA ALA A 88 24.38 -0.99 2.60
C ALA A 88 24.09 -0.10 1.38
N ASP A 89 23.15 -0.52 0.53
CA ASP A 89 22.80 0.12 -0.75
C ASP A 89 21.37 0.67 -0.75
N TYR A 90 20.83 1.00 0.43
CA TYR A 90 19.41 1.33 0.62
C TYR A 90 18.84 2.32 -0.40
N GLU A 91 19.62 3.33 -0.80
CA GLU A 91 19.18 4.32 -1.78
C GLU A 91 18.85 3.75 -3.17
N GLU A 92 19.48 2.64 -3.56
CA GLU A 92 19.19 1.93 -4.82
C GLU A 92 17.91 1.09 -4.73
N TYR A 93 17.56 0.61 -3.54
CA TYR A 93 16.49 -0.36 -3.32
C TYR A 93 15.26 0.23 -2.60
N LYS A 94 15.30 1.49 -2.17
CA LYS A 94 14.22 2.15 -1.38
C LYS A 94 12.85 2.19 -2.06
N ASP A 95 12.82 2.16 -3.40
CA ASP A 95 11.58 2.24 -4.18
C ASP A 95 11.05 0.84 -4.56
N ILE A 96 11.72 -0.24 -4.14
CA ILE A 96 11.29 -1.60 -4.41
C ILE A 96 10.10 -1.96 -3.51
N VAL A 97 9.09 -2.55 -4.13
CA VAL A 97 7.91 -3.08 -3.43
C VAL A 97 8.03 -4.59 -3.32
N PHE A 98 8.44 -5.05 -2.14
CA PHE A 98 8.58 -6.46 -1.80
C PHE A 98 7.21 -7.14 -1.70
N LYS A 99 7.19 -8.48 -1.80
CA LYS A 99 5.96 -9.27 -1.76
C LYS A 99 5.95 -10.24 -0.57
N ASP A 100 4.92 -11.09 -0.49
CA ASP A 100 4.64 -11.96 0.65
C ASP A 100 5.79 -12.92 1.00
N ILE A 101 6.45 -13.54 0.02
CA ILE A 101 7.57 -14.46 0.26
C ILE A 101 8.77 -13.71 0.80
N ASP A 102 9.06 -12.52 0.26
CA ASP A 102 10.15 -11.67 0.72
C ASP A 102 9.90 -11.28 2.19
N PHE A 103 8.66 -10.90 2.52
CA PHE A 103 8.28 -10.54 3.88
C PHE A 103 8.42 -11.72 4.87
N ILE A 104 7.79 -12.87 4.57
CA ILE A 104 7.71 -14.01 5.50
C ILE A 104 9.08 -14.63 5.76
N LYS A 105 9.94 -14.70 4.72
CA LYS A 105 11.27 -15.32 4.86
C LYS A 105 12.31 -14.39 5.46
N SER A 106 12.11 -13.08 5.37
CA SER A 106 13.06 -12.10 5.92
C SER A 106 12.68 -11.68 7.33
N PHE A 107 11.41 -11.41 7.58
CA PHE A 107 10.92 -10.95 8.87
C PHE A 107 10.20 -12.10 9.58
N ASN A 108 10.88 -12.67 10.57
CA ASN A 108 10.29 -13.70 11.42
C ASN A 108 9.20 -13.14 12.35
N LYS A 109 9.21 -11.82 12.61
CA LYS A 109 8.29 -11.14 13.53
C LYS A 109 8.17 -9.66 13.20
N LEU A 110 6.96 -9.11 13.34
CA LEU A 110 6.74 -7.68 13.49
C LEU A 110 6.63 -7.35 14.98
N ASP A 111 7.46 -6.43 15.47
CA ASP A 111 7.37 -5.95 16.84
C ASP A 111 6.27 -4.90 16.96
N ILE A 112 5.05 -5.39 17.17
CA ILE A 112 3.87 -4.60 17.54
C ILE A 112 3.41 -4.99 18.94
N THR A 113 2.86 -4.05 19.70
CA THR A 113 2.25 -4.38 21.00
C THR A 113 0.97 -5.17 20.79
N ASN A 114 0.54 -5.93 21.80
CA ASN A 114 -0.74 -6.66 21.74
C ASN A 114 -1.91 -5.70 21.49
N SER A 115 -1.91 -4.53 22.12
CA SER A 115 -2.96 -3.52 21.91
C SER A 115 -2.98 -2.97 20.48
N GLN A 116 -1.82 -2.76 19.87
CA GLN A 116 -1.71 -2.36 18.46
C GLN A 116 -2.22 -3.49 17.55
N GLY A 117 -1.82 -4.73 17.81
CA GLY A 117 -2.29 -5.91 17.06
C GLY A 117 -3.80 -6.10 17.14
N GLU A 118 -4.39 -6.02 18.33
CA GLU A 118 -5.84 -6.09 18.53
C GLU A 118 -6.57 -4.97 17.79
N THR A 119 -6.05 -3.75 17.84
CA THR A 119 -6.60 -2.62 17.09
C THR A 119 -6.59 -2.89 15.59
N ILE A 120 -5.46 -3.35 15.05
CA ILE A 120 -5.31 -3.66 13.62
C ILE A 120 -6.26 -4.78 13.19
N LEU A 121 -6.41 -5.83 13.99
CA LEU A 121 -7.27 -6.98 13.64
C LEU A 121 -8.76 -6.66 13.77
N SER A 122 -9.13 -5.64 14.55
CA SER A 122 -10.52 -5.26 14.81
C SER A 122 -11.14 -4.32 13.76
N GLN A 123 -10.31 -3.72 12.89
CA GLN A 123 -10.72 -2.75 11.85
C GLN A 123 -11.01 -3.43 10.52
#